data_AF-A0A125RBK0-F1
#
_entry.id   AF-A0A125RBK0-F1
#
_cell.length_a   1.000
_cell.length_b   1.000
_cell.length_c   1.000
_cell.angle_alpha   90.00
_cell.angle_beta   90.00
_cell.angle_gamma   90.00
#
_symmetry.space_group_name_H-M   'P 1'
#
loop_
_entity.id
_entity.type
_entity.pdbx_description
1 polymer ?
#
loop_
_entity_poly.entity_id
_entity_poly.type
_entity_poly.pdbx_seq_one_letter_code
_entity_poly.pdbx_strand_id
1 'polypeptide(L)'
;MNKQDFNIKTKIIRETFNDTRTIKCPAHENDMEFDESTYELGDIFTTTNGEVIDLEFQIDDFTVDELVKYVEIAEKLYEINRKHVSIYIICPDTVEIRVKECEIKSEADFTIKLASINENPAQIALKLIKEKLNNGEILNEDDLHALTLIPLMCKKEDRNYFRKECFEIINQIF
;
A
#
# COMPACT_ATOMS: atom_id res chain seq x y z
N MET A 1 -14.25 1.45 1.50
CA MET A 1 -13.29 1.56 2.63
C MET A 1 -14.00 1.90 3.96
N ASN A 2 -13.59 1.30 5.08
CA ASN A 2 -14.12 1.61 6.42
C ASN A 2 -13.27 2.67 7.16
N LYS A 3 -13.75 3.20 8.29
CA LYS A 3 -13.07 4.28 9.04
C LYS A 3 -11.68 3.88 9.58
N GLN A 4 -11.53 2.64 10.01
CA GLN A 4 -10.26 2.14 10.54
C GLN A 4 -9.21 2.01 9.43
N ASP A 5 -9.61 1.43 8.30
CA ASP A 5 -8.80 1.29 7.09
C ASP A 5 -8.35 2.66 6.56
N PHE A 6 -9.27 3.64 6.49
CA PHE A 6 -8.95 5.02 6.14
C PHE A 6 -7.90 5.65 7.06
N ASN A 7 -8.05 5.49 8.38
CA ASN A 7 -7.10 6.03 9.35
C ASN A 7 -5.72 5.40 9.21
N ILE A 8 -5.65 4.10 8.93
CA ILE A 8 -4.40 3.37 8.73
C ILE A 8 -3.70 3.87 7.46
N LYS A 9 -4.41 3.88 6.32
CA LYS A 9 -3.83 4.28 5.03
C LYS A 9 -3.39 5.74 5.01
N THR A 10 -4.21 6.65 5.56
CA THR A 10 -3.82 8.07 5.67
C THR A 10 -2.65 8.29 6.62
N LYS A 11 -2.53 7.49 7.70
CA LYS A 11 -1.35 7.50 8.57
C LYS A 11 -0.10 7.03 7.82
N ILE A 12 -0.19 5.93 7.07
CA ILE A 12 0.91 5.41 6.24
C ILE A 12 1.38 6.46 5.25
N ILE A 13 0.45 7.13 4.54
CA ILE A 13 0.77 8.20 3.60
C ILE A 13 1.58 9.32 4.28
N ARG A 14 1.11 9.78 5.45
CA ARG A 14 1.76 10.85 6.21
C ARG A 14 3.15 10.46 6.69
N GLU A 15 3.29 9.27 7.26
CA GLU A 15 4.54 8.82 7.87
C GLU A 15 5.58 8.42 6.82
N THR A 16 5.16 7.85 5.69
CA THR A 16 6.07 7.34 4.65
C THR A 16 6.51 8.45 3.70
N PHE A 17 5.60 9.31 3.27
CA PHE A 17 5.86 10.33 2.23
C PHE A 17 5.99 11.75 2.78
N ASN A 18 5.92 11.92 4.10
CA ASN A 18 5.87 13.22 4.78
C ASN A 18 4.75 14.13 4.25
N ASP A 19 3.63 13.54 3.83
CA ASP A 19 2.48 14.29 3.32
C ASP A 19 1.74 14.97 4.47
N THR A 20 1.64 16.31 4.42
CA THR A 20 0.95 17.11 5.46
C THR A 20 -0.45 17.56 5.04
N ARG A 21 -0.93 17.17 3.85
CA ARG A 21 -2.23 17.59 3.31
C ARG A 21 -3.38 16.95 4.10
N THR A 22 -4.50 17.66 4.15
CA THR A 22 -5.72 17.15 4.80
C THR A 22 -6.47 16.23 3.83
N ILE A 23 -6.39 14.92 4.07
CA ILE A 23 -7.09 13.89 3.29
C ILE A 23 -8.52 13.73 3.84
N LYS A 24 -9.53 13.83 2.96
CA LYS A 24 -10.92 14.03 3.37
C LYS A 24 -11.82 12.82 3.14
N CYS A 25 -11.59 12.06 2.08
CA CYS A 25 -12.46 10.95 1.69
C CYS A 25 -11.72 10.02 0.72
N PRO A 26 -12.01 8.70 0.69
CA PRO A 26 -11.86 7.97 -0.56
C PRO A 26 -12.63 8.70 -1.66
N ALA A 27 -12.08 8.84 -2.86
CA ALA A 27 -12.94 9.14 -3.99
C ALA A 27 -13.96 8.00 -4.11
N HIS A 28 -15.24 8.29 -4.34
CA HIS A 28 -16.14 7.21 -4.76
C HIS A 28 -15.62 6.72 -6.12
N GLU A 29 -15.38 5.41 -6.25
CA GLU A 29 -15.03 4.76 -7.54
C GLU A 29 -16.01 5.19 -8.66
N ASN A 30 -17.26 5.51 -8.31
CA ASN A 30 -18.28 5.99 -9.25
C ASN A 30 -18.14 7.45 -9.72
N ASP A 31 -17.30 8.27 -9.08
CA ASP A 31 -17.09 9.68 -9.46
C ASP A 31 -15.90 9.87 -10.41
N MET A 32 -15.08 8.83 -10.61
CA MET A 32 -14.00 8.80 -11.58
C MET A 32 -14.34 7.73 -12.61
N GLU A 33 -14.83 8.12 -13.78
CA GLU A 33 -15.00 7.20 -14.93
C GLU A 33 -13.62 6.74 -15.42
N PHE A 34 -12.99 5.84 -14.65
CA PHE A 34 -11.75 5.19 -15.00
C PHE A 34 -12.09 3.81 -15.56
N ASP A 35 -11.66 3.54 -16.78
CA ASP A 35 -11.82 2.22 -17.38
C ASP A 35 -10.83 1.24 -16.75
N GLU A 36 -11.27 0.58 -15.67
CA GLU A 36 -10.50 -0.45 -14.94
C GLU A 36 -10.07 -1.62 -15.84
N SER A 37 -10.64 -1.76 -17.04
CA SER A 37 -10.22 -2.81 -17.98
C SER A 37 -8.80 -2.60 -18.54
N THR A 38 -8.24 -1.38 -18.39
CA THR A 38 -6.87 -1.07 -18.85
C THR A 38 -5.85 -1.15 -17.71
N TYR A 39 -6.17 -0.63 -16.52
CA TYR A 39 -5.28 -0.62 -15.35
C TYR A 39 -6.09 -0.70 -14.06
N GLU A 40 -5.68 -1.54 -13.12
CA GLU A 40 -6.20 -1.51 -11.75
C GLU A 40 -5.62 -0.29 -11.02
N LEU A 41 -6.51 0.52 -10.45
CA LEU A 41 -6.15 1.64 -9.56
C LEU A 41 -5.92 1.13 -8.13
N GLY A 42 -5.06 1.84 -7.40
CA GLY A 42 -4.88 1.65 -5.97
C GLY A 42 -6.01 2.28 -5.14
N ASP A 43 -5.72 2.53 -3.87
CA ASP A 43 -6.65 3.23 -2.99
C ASP A 43 -6.66 4.73 -3.32
N ILE A 44 -7.76 5.20 -3.92
CA ILE A 44 -7.92 6.60 -4.29
C ILE A 44 -8.43 7.45 -3.13
N PHE A 45 -7.74 8.54 -2.83
CA PHE A 45 -8.13 9.56 -1.87
C PHE A 45 -8.22 10.95 -2.51
N THR A 46 -8.98 11.83 -1.87
CA THR A 46 -9.01 13.25 -2.20
C THR A 46 -8.59 14.12 -1.02
N THR A 47 -7.87 15.20 -1.31
CA THR A 47 -7.52 16.23 -0.34
C THR A 47 -8.62 17.28 -0.22
N THR A 48 -8.56 18.14 0.81
CA THR A 48 -9.47 19.29 0.94
C THR A 48 -9.44 20.26 -0.24
N ASN A 49 -8.37 20.25 -1.03
CA ASN A 49 -8.20 21.13 -2.19
C ASN A 49 -8.64 20.47 -3.52
N GLY A 50 -9.12 19.22 -3.45
CA GLY A 50 -9.53 18.43 -4.61
C GLY A 50 -8.37 17.74 -5.34
N GLU A 51 -7.16 17.76 -4.79
CA GLU A 51 -6.05 16.96 -5.32
C GLU A 51 -6.32 15.47 -5.10
N VAL A 52 -5.83 14.65 -6.02
CA VAL A 52 -6.02 13.20 -6.01
C VAL A 52 -4.75 12.54 -5.49
N ILE A 53 -4.93 11.55 -4.62
CA ILE A 53 -3.85 10.68 -4.17
C ILE A 53 -4.24 9.26 -4.56
N ASP A 54 -3.35 8.57 -5.25
CA ASP A 54 -3.44 7.14 -5.55
C ASP A 54 -2.39 6.42 -4.70
N LEU A 55 -2.83 5.53 -3.80
CA LEU A 55 -1.96 4.76 -2.93
C LEU A 55 -1.86 3.31 -3.41
N GLU A 56 -0.64 2.90 -3.72
CA GLU A 56 -0.32 1.65 -4.39
C GLU A 56 0.64 0.80 -3.57
N PHE A 57 0.44 -0.52 -3.61
CA PHE A 57 1.31 -1.50 -2.96
C PHE A 57 1.93 -2.42 -4.01
N GLN A 58 3.23 -2.29 -4.20
CA GLN A 58 3.98 -3.03 -5.21
C GLN A 58 4.76 -4.18 -4.56
N ILE A 59 4.60 -5.39 -5.08
CA ILE A 59 5.35 -6.58 -4.63
C ILE A 59 6.35 -7.12 -5.65
N ASP A 60 6.20 -6.75 -6.93
CA ASP A 60 7.09 -7.14 -8.03
C ASP A 60 8.15 -6.05 -8.30
N ASP A 61 9.23 -6.43 -9.00
CA ASP A 61 10.31 -5.52 -9.40
C ASP A 61 9.77 -4.25 -10.06
N PHE A 62 10.27 -3.08 -9.63
CA PHE A 62 9.83 -1.80 -10.17
C PHE A 62 10.64 -1.46 -11.42
N THR A 63 10.05 -1.74 -12.59
CA THR A 63 10.69 -1.61 -13.91
C THR A 63 10.28 -0.31 -14.62
N VAL A 64 10.87 -0.07 -15.81
CA VAL A 64 10.47 1.05 -16.67
C VAL A 64 9.01 0.91 -17.11
N ASP A 65 8.56 -0.31 -17.38
CA ASP A 65 7.18 -0.56 -17.82
C ASP A 65 6.18 -0.23 -16.69
N GLU A 66 6.51 -0.56 -15.44
CA GLU A 66 5.73 -0.14 -14.27
C GLU A 66 5.69 1.39 -14.12
N LEU A 67 6.82 2.07 -14.32
CA LEU A 67 6.83 3.53 -14.27
C LEU A 67 5.95 4.15 -15.37
N VAL A 68 5.96 3.60 -16.59
CA VAL A 68 5.09 4.04 -17.69
C VAL A 68 3.62 3.85 -17.34
N LYS A 69 3.26 2.70 -16.76
CA LYS A 69 1.89 2.44 -16.27
C LYS A 69 1.44 3.54 -15.31
N TYR A 70 2.25 3.89 -14.30
CA TYR A 70 1.88 4.92 -13.33
C TYR A 70 1.81 6.32 -13.95
N VAL A 71 2.63 6.62 -14.96
CA VAL A 71 2.49 7.88 -15.73
C VAL A 71 1.15 7.95 -16.43
N GLU A 72 0.74 6.88 -17.13
CA GLU A 72 -0.54 6.85 -17.83
C GLU A 72 -1.73 6.97 -16.85
N ILE A 73 -1.64 6.33 -15.68
CA ILE A 73 -2.63 6.48 -14.61
C ILE A 73 -2.70 7.94 -14.14
N ALA A 74 -1.56 8.58 -13.88
CA ALA A 74 -1.50 9.96 -13.42
C ALA A 74 -2.12 10.93 -14.45
N GLU A 75 -1.80 10.74 -15.73
CA GLU A 75 -2.34 11.56 -16.82
C GLU A 75 -3.86 11.42 -16.92
N LYS A 76 -4.39 10.19 -16.89
CA LYS A 76 -5.84 9.94 -16.90
C LYS A 76 -6.55 10.54 -15.69
N LEU A 77 -6.01 10.35 -14.49
CA LEU A 77 -6.58 10.94 -13.26
C LEU A 77 -6.58 12.47 -13.33
N TYR A 78 -5.54 13.07 -13.92
CA TYR A 78 -5.47 14.51 -14.14
C TYR A 78 -6.47 14.99 -15.20
N GLU A 79 -6.68 14.25 -16.29
CA GLU A 79 -7.66 14.60 -17.32
C GLU A 79 -9.09 14.70 -16.76
N ILE A 80 -9.45 13.76 -15.88
CA ILE A 80 -10.75 13.69 -15.21
C ILE A 80 -10.91 14.85 -14.21
N ASN A 81 -9.93 15.03 -13.33
CA ASN A 81 -10.09 15.90 -12.16
C ASN A 81 -9.57 17.33 -12.36
N ARG A 82 -8.65 17.54 -13.33
CA ARG A 82 -7.94 18.81 -13.58
C ARG A 82 -7.28 19.39 -12.32
N LYS A 83 -6.78 18.49 -11.48
CA LYS A 83 -6.13 18.76 -10.19
C LYS A 83 -4.86 17.93 -10.09
N HIS A 84 -3.90 18.43 -9.32
CA HIS A 84 -2.64 17.72 -9.09
C HIS A 84 -2.90 16.27 -8.62
N VAL A 85 -2.17 15.33 -9.22
CA VAL A 85 -2.25 13.90 -8.90
C VAL A 85 -0.97 13.45 -8.20
N SER A 86 -1.10 12.75 -7.07
CA SER A 86 0.03 12.14 -6.37
C SER A 86 -0.13 10.63 -6.36
N ILE A 87 0.75 9.92 -7.07
CA ILE A 87 0.83 8.46 -6.99
C ILE A 87 1.90 8.10 -5.96
N TYR A 88 1.49 7.41 -4.90
CA TYR A 88 2.31 6.99 -3.78
C TYR A 88 2.43 5.48 -3.77
N ILE A 89 3.63 4.99 -4.03
CA ILE A 89 3.92 3.58 -4.23
C ILE A 89 4.75 3.09 -3.06
N ILE A 90 4.25 2.08 -2.37
CA ILE A 90 4.92 1.42 -1.26
C ILE A 90 5.36 0.04 -1.71
N CYS A 91 6.64 -0.28 -1.54
CA CYS A 91 7.16 -1.61 -1.83
C CYS A 91 8.03 -2.14 -0.68
N PRO A 92 8.14 -3.47 -0.51
CA PRO A 92 9.10 -4.05 0.41
C PRO A 92 10.54 -3.87 -0.09
N ASP A 93 11.51 -3.94 0.80
CA ASP A 93 12.95 -3.88 0.49
C ASP A 93 13.46 -4.99 -0.44
N THR A 94 12.63 -6.01 -0.68
CA THR A 94 12.90 -7.11 -1.62
C THR A 94 12.63 -6.74 -3.08
N VAL A 95 11.84 -5.70 -3.34
CA VAL A 95 11.53 -5.25 -4.69
C VAL A 95 12.76 -4.56 -5.29
N GLU A 96 13.23 -5.05 -6.43
CA GLU A 96 14.35 -4.42 -7.12
C GLU A 96 13.86 -3.20 -7.89
N ILE A 97 14.38 -2.01 -7.55
CA ILE A 97 14.06 -0.77 -8.24
C ILE A 97 15.05 -0.60 -9.39
N ARG A 98 14.59 -0.81 -10.63
CA ARG A 98 15.42 -0.76 -11.85
C ARG A 98 15.23 0.52 -12.67
N VAL A 99 14.58 1.51 -12.10
CA VAL A 99 14.41 2.84 -12.68
C VAL A 99 15.22 3.87 -11.91
N LYS A 100 15.58 4.95 -12.59
CA LYS A 100 16.18 6.12 -11.95
C LYS A 100 15.12 7.20 -11.81
N GLU A 101 15.30 8.03 -10.79
CA GLU A 101 14.56 9.28 -10.69
C GLU A 101 14.76 10.10 -11.97
N CYS A 102 13.66 10.52 -12.59
CA CYS A 102 13.66 11.28 -13.82
C CYS A 102 12.48 12.26 -13.83
N GLU A 103 12.68 13.38 -14.52
CA GLU A 103 11.57 14.28 -14.86
C GLU A 103 10.89 13.77 -16.12
N ILE A 104 9.59 13.53 -16.03
CA ILE A 104 8.76 13.11 -17.16
C ILE A 104 8.02 14.33 -17.68
N LYS A 105 8.23 14.64 -18.96
CA LYS A 105 7.50 15.73 -19.62
C LYS A 105 6.08 15.26 -19.91
N SER A 106 5.13 15.87 -19.23
CA SER A 106 3.69 15.68 -19.45
C SER A 106 2.97 17.03 -19.34
N GLU A 107 1.81 17.14 -19.97
CA GLU A 107 0.88 18.26 -19.75
C GLU A 107 0.08 18.10 -18.45
N ALA A 108 0.10 16.90 -17.86
CA ALA A 108 -0.51 16.62 -16.57
C ALA A 108 0.37 17.08 -15.41
N ASP A 109 -0.26 17.65 -14.38
CA ASP A 109 0.42 18.03 -13.13
C ASP A 109 0.36 16.86 -12.14
N PHE A 110 1.47 16.13 -12.00
CA PHE A 110 1.52 14.98 -11.10
C PHE A 110 2.89 14.76 -10.45
N THR A 111 2.89 13.98 -9.37
CA THR A 111 4.08 13.43 -8.72
C THR A 111 3.93 11.93 -8.54
N ILE A 112 4.98 11.16 -8.84
CA ILE A 112 5.08 9.75 -8.49
C ILE A 112 6.18 9.63 -7.43
N LYS A 113 5.86 9.08 -6.25
CA LYS A 113 6.83 8.80 -5.19
C LYS A 113 6.81 7.31 -4.87
N LEU A 114 7.99 6.71 -4.84
CA LEU A 114 8.18 5.34 -4.41
C LEU A 114 8.94 5.32 -3.08
N ALA A 115 8.42 4.58 -2.11
CA ALA A 115 9.06 4.32 -0.84
C ALA A 115 9.27 2.82 -0.67
N SER A 116 10.53 2.43 -0.53
CA SER A 116 10.88 1.08 -0.08
C SER A 116 10.84 1.05 1.43
N ILE A 117 9.92 0.27 1.99
CA ILE A 117 9.78 0.11 3.43
C ILE A 117 10.52 -1.15 3.83
N ASN A 118 11.45 -0.99 4.77
CA ASN A 118 12.23 -2.08 5.36
C ASN A 118 11.42 -2.93 6.35
N GLU A 119 10.12 -2.66 6.47
CA GLU A 119 9.22 -3.44 7.31
C GLU A 119 8.81 -4.70 6.54
N ASN A 120 9.33 -5.82 7.00
CA ASN A 120 9.00 -7.12 6.47
C ASN A 120 7.48 -7.36 6.66
N PRO A 121 6.69 -7.57 5.60
CA PRO A 121 5.23 -7.77 5.71
C PRO A 121 4.85 -8.91 6.67
N ALA A 122 5.68 -9.95 6.76
CA ALA A 122 5.51 -11.02 7.75
C ALA A 122 5.63 -10.50 9.19
N GLN A 123 6.51 -9.53 9.44
CA GLN A 123 6.68 -8.86 10.73
C GLN A 123 5.49 -7.98 11.08
N ILE A 124 4.94 -7.25 10.11
CA ILE A 124 3.73 -6.43 10.30
C ILE A 124 2.54 -7.32 10.64
N ALA A 125 2.29 -8.35 9.83
CA ALA A 125 1.18 -9.28 10.04
C ALA A 125 1.31 -9.99 11.41
N LEU A 126 2.51 -10.46 11.75
CA LEU A 126 2.77 -11.07 13.06
C LEU A 126 2.53 -10.08 14.22
N LYS A 127 2.92 -8.80 14.06
CA LYS A 127 2.72 -7.76 15.07
C LYS A 127 1.23 -7.49 15.31
N LEU A 128 0.43 -7.36 14.26
CA LEU A 128 -1.02 -7.14 14.37
C LEU A 128 -1.73 -8.27 15.12
N ILE A 129 -1.36 -9.52 14.84
CA ILE A 129 -1.92 -10.69 15.53
C ILE A 129 -1.52 -10.70 17.01
N LYS A 130 -0.26 -10.38 17.33
CA LYS A 130 0.20 -10.26 18.72
C LYS A 130 -0.49 -9.13 19.48
N GLU A 131 -0.76 -8.00 18.83
CA GLU A 131 -1.50 -6.89 19.42
C GLU A 131 -2.94 -7.28 19.79
N LYS A 132 -3.65 -8.01 18.91
CA LYS A 132 -4.97 -8.58 19.21
C LYS A 132 -4.94 -9.47 20.45
N LEU A 133 -3.98 -10.39 20.53
CA LEU A 133 -3.82 -11.27 21.69
C LEU A 133 -3.52 -10.50 22.97
N ASN A 134 -2.64 -9.50 22.91
CA ASN A 134 -2.30 -8.65 24.06
C ASN A 134 -3.51 -7.84 24.56
N ASN A 135 -4.44 -7.49 23.66
CA ASN A 135 -5.70 -6.83 24.00
C ASN A 135 -6.78 -7.80 24.51
N GLY A 136 -6.51 -9.11 24.56
CA GLY A 136 -7.46 -10.15 24.95
C GLY A 136 -8.51 -10.47 23.88
N GLU A 137 -8.27 -10.07 22.63
CA GLU A 137 -9.14 -10.38 21.50
C GLU A 137 -8.94 -11.84 21.06
N ILE A 138 -10.03 -12.48 20.63
CA ILE A 138 -10.00 -13.84 20.07
C ILE A 138 -9.64 -13.74 18.60
N LEU A 139 -8.64 -14.51 18.15
CA LEU A 139 -8.27 -14.59 16.75
C LEU A 139 -9.41 -15.24 15.94
N ASN A 140 -9.76 -14.61 14.81
CA ASN A 140 -10.77 -15.13 13.89
C ASN A 140 -10.15 -16.08 12.84
N GLU A 141 -10.97 -16.62 11.93
CA GLU A 141 -10.48 -17.53 10.88
C GLU A 141 -9.46 -16.88 9.94
N ASP A 142 -9.61 -15.59 9.65
CA ASP A 142 -8.66 -14.84 8.81
C ASP A 142 -7.31 -14.68 9.50
N ASP A 143 -7.30 -14.43 10.82
CA ASP A 143 -6.08 -14.33 11.63
C ASP A 143 -5.35 -15.69 11.66
N LEU A 144 -6.10 -16.79 11.80
CA LEU A 144 -5.54 -18.14 11.76
C LEU A 144 -4.98 -18.48 10.38
N HIS A 145 -5.67 -18.07 9.32
CA HIS A 145 -5.19 -18.23 7.96
C HIS A 145 -3.91 -17.43 7.73
N ALA A 146 -3.86 -16.18 8.18
CA ALA A 146 -2.67 -15.32 8.10
C ALA A 146 -1.45 -15.95 8.79
N LEU A 147 -1.61 -16.59 9.96
CA LEU A 147 -0.52 -17.32 10.63
C LEU A 147 0.11 -18.41 9.77
N THR A 148 -0.65 -19.03 8.86
CA THR A 148 -0.12 -20.03 7.93
C THR A 148 0.66 -19.42 6.76
N LEU A 149 0.36 -18.16 6.41
CA LEU A 149 0.93 -17.44 5.27
C LEU A 149 2.15 -16.58 5.64
N ILE A 150 2.21 -16.08 6.88
CA ILE A 150 3.30 -15.22 7.38
C ILE A 150 4.71 -15.75 7.02
N PRO A 151 5.04 -17.05 7.21
CA PRO A 151 6.36 -17.57 6.83
C PRO A 151 6.65 -17.61 5.32
N LEU A 152 5.64 -17.42 4.48
CA LEU A 152 5.78 -17.34 3.02
C LEU A 152 5.99 -15.89 2.54
N MET A 153 5.62 -14.91 3.37
CA MET A 153 5.70 -13.47 3.09
C MET A 153 7.06 -12.85 3.41
N CYS A 154 8.04 -13.65 3.81
CA CYS A 154 9.38 -13.19 4.19
C CYS A 154 10.49 -13.83 3.34
N LYS A 155 11.70 -13.24 3.43
CA LYS A 155 12.92 -13.78 2.82
C LYS A 155 13.17 -15.21 3.30
N LYS A 156 13.76 -16.05 2.44
CA LYS A 156 13.94 -17.50 2.69
C LYS A 156 14.70 -17.79 4.01
N GLU A 157 15.64 -16.93 4.36
CA GLU A 157 16.46 -17.00 5.57
C GLU A 157 15.68 -16.75 6.86
N ASP A 158 14.62 -15.93 6.83
CA ASP A 158 13.82 -15.58 7.99
C ASP A 158 12.66 -16.55 8.26
N ARG A 159 12.32 -17.43 7.29
CA ARG A 159 11.14 -18.30 7.37
C ARG A 159 11.08 -19.15 8.64
N ASN A 160 12.23 -19.60 9.12
CA ASN A 160 12.28 -20.42 10.33
C ASN A 160 11.95 -19.62 11.60
N TYR A 161 12.36 -18.36 11.67
CA TYR A 161 11.97 -17.45 12.74
C TYR A 161 10.44 -17.27 12.74
N PHE A 162 9.86 -16.90 11.59
CA PHE A 162 8.42 -16.67 11.49
C PHE A 162 7.58 -17.92 11.73
N ARG A 163 8.01 -19.11 11.27
CA ARG A 163 7.34 -20.37 11.59
C ARG A 163 7.27 -20.62 13.09
N LYS A 164 8.38 -20.40 13.79
CA LYS A 164 8.45 -20.60 15.23
C LYS A 164 7.47 -19.68 15.95
N GLU A 165 7.49 -18.38 15.63
CA GLU A 165 6.58 -17.39 16.22
C GLU A 165 5.10 -17.74 15.96
N CYS A 166 4.76 -18.15 14.74
CA CYS A 166 3.39 -18.54 14.40
C CYS A 166 2.95 -19.80 15.15
N PHE A 167 3.82 -20.81 15.29
CA PHE A 167 3.51 -22.01 16.07
C PHE A 167 3.36 -21.72 17.56
N GLU A 168 4.18 -20.83 18.12
CA GLU A 168 4.02 -20.41 19.52
C GLU A 168 2.66 -19.76 19.77
N ILE A 169 2.18 -18.93 18.84
CA ILE A 169 0.83 -18.34 18.91
C ILE A 169 -0.24 -19.43 18.81
N ILE A 170 -0.15 -20.33 17.83
CA ILE A 170 -1.14 -21.40 17.64
C ILE A 170 -1.24 -22.29 18.88
N ASN A 171 -0.11 -22.68 19.47
CA ASN A 171 -0.06 -23.53 20.68
C ASN A 171 -0.51 -22.82 21.98
N GLN A 172 -0.70 -21.50 21.96
CA GLN A 172 -1.29 -20.77 23.10
C GLN A 172 -2.82 -20.72 23.01
N ILE A 173 -3.36 -20.91 21.80
CA ILE A 173 -4.79 -20.85 21.51
C ILE A 173 -5.43 -22.24 21.63
N PHE A 174 -4.69 -23.29 21.30
CA PHE A 174 -5.09 -24.70 21.37
C PHE A 174 -4.36 -25.44 22.49
#